data_AF-A0A833LGX5-F1
#
_entry.id   AF-A0A833LGX5-F1
#
_cell.length_a   1.000
_cell.length_b   1.000
_cell.length_c   1.000
_cell.angle_alpha   90.00
_cell.angle_beta   90.00
_cell.angle_gamma   90.00
#
_symmetry.space_group_name_H-M   'P 1'
#
loop_
_entity.id
_entity.type
_entity.pdbx_description
1 polymer ?
#
loop_
_entity_poly.entity_id
_entity_poly.type
_entity_poly.pdbx_seq_one_letter_code
_entity_poly.pdbx_strand_id
1 'polypeptide(L)'
;MDSARRHEMLAPLVVFAVGAATIAGAWGFELIGGFVPCKLCLEERLPYYVGLPMALAALLAALAGAKPTVVRMLLIVAGLIFAINVY
;
A
#
# COMPACT_ATOMS: atom_id res chain seq x y z
N MET A 1 -15.43 -17.48 -9.57
CA MET A 1 -15.03 -16.07 -9.48
C MET A 1 -14.91 -15.53 -10.90
N ASP A 2 -15.74 -14.56 -11.28
CA ASP A 2 -15.63 -13.87 -12.57
C ASP A 2 -14.26 -13.20 -12.74
N SER A 3 -13.73 -13.18 -13.96
CA SER A 3 -12.45 -12.52 -14.27
C SER A 3 -12.43 -11.05 -13.87
N ALA A 4 -13.57 -10.35 -13.99
CA ALA A 4 -13.72 -8.97 -13.53
C ALA A 4 -13.44 -8.85 -12.02
N ARG A 5 -14.09 -9.69 -11.20
CA ARG A 5 -13.93 -9.71 -9.73
C ARG A 5 -12.52 -10.12 -9.30
N ARG A 6 -11.86 -10.98 -10.10
CA ARG A 6 -10.47 -11.40 -9.86
C ARG A 6 -9.50 -10.22 -10.02
N HIS A 7 -9.70 -9.37 -11.03
CA HIS A 7 -8.87 -8.17 -11.22
C HIS A 7 -9.06 -7.14 -10.10
N GLU A 8 -10.30 -7.00 -9.59
CA GLU A 8 -10.59 -6.08 -8.48
C GLU A 8 -9.97 -6.50 -7.14
N MET A 9 -9.68 -7.78 -6.97
CA MET A 9 -8.99 -8.31 -5.79
C MET A 9 -7.48 -8.36 -5.96
N LEU A 10 -6.99 -8.73 -7.15
CA LEU A 10 -5.55 -8.86 -7.39
C LEU A 10 -4.83 -7.51 -7.32
N ALA A 11 -5.42 -6.45 -7.85
CA ALA A 11 -4.81 -5.13 -7.82
C ALA A 11 -4.52 -4.62 -6.38
N PRO A 12 -5.50 -4.53 -5.46
CA PRO A 12 -5.23 -4.07 -4.10
C PRO A 12 -4.35 -5.04 -3.31
N LEU A 13 -4.44 -6.35 -3.59
CA LEU A 13 -3.58 -7.35 -2.96
C LEU A 13 -2.11 -7.14 -3.34
N VAL A 14 -1.81 -6.95 -4.63
CA VAL A 14 -0.44 -6.73 -5.11
C VAL A 14 0.10 -5.42 -4.57
N VAL A 15 -0.69 -4.33 -4.61
CA VAL A 15 -0.28 -3.02 -4.07
C VAL A 15 0.04 -3.12 -2.59
N PHE A 16 -0.83 -3.75 -1.80
CA PHE A 16 -0.60 -3.95 -0.37
C PHE A 16 0.63 -4.84 -0.10
N ALA A 17 0.77 -5.96 -0.80
CA ALA A 17 1.88 -6.89 -0.60
C ALA A 17 3.23 -6.25 -0.93
N VAL A 18 3.32 -5.52 -2.05
CA VAL A 18 4.54 -4.81 -2.43
C VAL A 18 4.87 -3.70 -1.44
N GLY A 19 3.88 -2.87 -1.05
CA GLY A 19 4.06 -1.81 -0.07
C GLY A 19 4.45 -2.32 1.33
N ALA A 20 3.92 -3.48 1.73
CA ALA A 20 4.29 -4.12 2.99
C ALA A 20 5.71 -4.70 2.93
N ALA A 21 6.10 -5.29 1.79
CA ALA A 21 7.44 -5.81 1.58
C ALA A 21 8.50 -4.71 1.60
N THR A 22 8.23 -3.53 1.02
CA THR A 22 9.18 -2.42 1.04
C THR A 22 9.40 -1.86 2.45
N ILE A 23 8.33 -1.62 3.23
CA ILE A 23 8.48 -1.12 4.61
C ILE A 23 9.13 -2.16 5.54
N ALA A 24 8.84 -3.45 5.33
CA ALA A 24 9.48 -4.55 6.04
C ALA A 24 10.97 -4.65 5.70
N GLY A 25 11.33 -4.48 4.42
CA GLY A 25 12.73 -4.39 3.99
C GLY A 25 13.46 -3.23 4.68
N ALA A 26 12.86 -2.05 4.72
CA ALA A 26 13.42 -0.88 5.41
C ALA A 26 13.66 -1.15 6.90
N TRP A 27 12.70 -1.76 7.59
CA TRP A 27 12.89 -2.22 8.97
C TRP A 27 13.97 -3.30 9.09
N GLY A 28 14.07 -4.22 8.13
CA GLY A 28 15.13 -5.23 8.10
C GLY A 28 16.52 -4.60 8.08
N PHE A 29 16.74 -3.57 7.27
CA PHE A 29 18.03 -2.85 7.25
C PHE A 29 18.33 -2.11 8.55
N GLU A 30 17.30 -1.54 9.20
CA GLU A 30 17.45 -0.83 10.47
C GLU A 30 17.73 -1.80 11.64
N LEU A 31 16.92 -2.86 11.78
CA LEU A 31 16.96 -3.81 12.88
C LEU A 31 18.06 -4.88 12.73
N ILE A 32 18.29 -5.37 11.51
CA ILE A 32 19.25 -6.47 11.23
C ILE A 32 20.56 -5.90 10.70
N GLY A 33 20.50 -4.87 9.86
CA GLY A 33 21.68 -4.25 9.24
C GLY A 33 22.36 -3.18 10.11
N GLY A 34 21.70 -2.67 11.16
CA GLY A 34 22.25 -1.62 12.02
C GLY A 34 22.43 -0.27 11.33
N PHE A 35 21.77 -0.05 10.19
CA PHE A 35 21.82 1.21 9.46
C PHE A 35 21.01 2.28 10.21
N VAL A 36 21.67 3.38 10.57
CA VAL A 36 21.00 4.54 11.19
C VAL A 36 20.20 5.27 10.11
N PRO A 37 18.87 5.41 10.26
CA PRO A 37 18.05 6.09 9.26
C PRO A 37 18.35 7.59 9.25
N CYS A 38 18.52 8.16 8.07
CA CYS A 38 18.59 9.61 7.92
C CYS A 38 17.19 10.22 8.02
N LYS A 39 17.12 11.53 8.30
CA LYS A 39 15.85 12.25 8.49
C LYS A 39 14.91 12.13 7.29
N LEU A 40 15.46 12.16 6.07
CA LEU A 40 14.69 11.97 4.83
C LEU A 40 14.03 10.58 4.77
N CYS A 41 14.77 9.51 5.09
CA CYS A 41 14.20 8.15 5.06
C CYS A 41 13.03 7.96 6.02
N LEU A 42 13.00 8.69 7.15
CA LEU A 42 11.85 8.69 8.07
C LEU A 42 10.65 9.46 7.51
N GLU A 43 10.91 10.56 6.79
CA GLU A 43 9.86 11.35 6.13
C GLU A 43 9.23 10.58 4.95
N GLU A 44 10.04 9.88 4.16
CA GLU A 44 9.59 8.99 3.07
C GLU A 44 8.85 7.73 3.57
N ARG A 45 8.95 7.43 4.87
CA ARG A 45 8.25 6.30 5.48
C ARG A 45 6.81 6.64 5.90
N LEU A 46 6.52 7.91 6.20
CA LEU A 46 5.18 8.40 6.49
C LEU A 46 4.11 8.02 5.47
N PRO A 47 4.30 8.16 4.15
CA PRO A 47 3.31 7.74 3.15
C PRO A 47 3.00 6.24 3.24
N TYR A 48 3.96 5.38 3.61
CA TYR A 48 3.69 3.96 3.78
C TYR A 48 2.78 3.71 4.98
N TYR A 49 2.91 4.49 6.06
CA TYR A 49 2.00 4.37 7.20
C TYR A 49 0.56 4.82 6.91
N VAL A 50 0.34 5.68 5.91
CA VAL A 50 -1.00 6.19 5.53
C VAL A 50 -1.57 5.46 4.31
N GLY A 51 -0.74 5.19 3.31
CA GLY A 51 -1.10 4.51 2.07
C GLY A 51 -1.35 3.02 2.24
N LEU A 52 -0.63 2.35 3.15
CA LEU A 52 -0.80 0.91 3.40
C LEU A 52 -2.15 0.56 4.06
N PRO A 53 -2.65 1.31 5.07
CA PRO A 53 -4.03 1.17 5.55
C PRO A 53 -5.08 1.40 4.47
N MET A 54 -4.85 2.37 3.56
CA MET A 54 -5.75 2.63 2.44
C MET A 54 -5.80 1.47 1.44
N ALA A 55 -4.64 0.89 1.10
CA ALA A 55 -4.57 -0.30 0.25
C ALA A 55 -5.22 -1.52 0.93
N LEU A 56 -5.04 -1.68 2.24
CA LEU A 56 -5.71 -2.71 3.04
C LEU A 56 -7.23 -2.51 3.05
N ALA A 57 -7.70 -1.28 3.22
CA ALA A 57 -9.13 -0.96 3.17
C ALA A 57 -9.72 -1.26 1.78
N ALA A 58 -8.98 -1.01 0.69
CA ALA A 58 -9.39 -1.38 -0.66
C ALA A 58 -9.53 -2.90 -0.82
N LEU A 59 -8.57 -3.66 -0.26
CA LEU A 59 -8.60 -5.11 -0.27
C LEU A 59 -9.78 -5.67 0.54
N LEU A 60 -10.01 -5.14 1.76
CA LEU A 60 -11.14 -5.53 2.60
C LEU A 60 -12.48 -5.19 1.94
N ALA A 61 -12.60 -4.03 1.29
CA ALA A 61 -13.79 -3.67 0.53
C ALA A 61 -14.05 -4.62 -0.65
N ALA A 62 -12.99 -5.03 -1.37
CA ALA A 62 -13.10 -6.02 -2.43
C ALA A 62 -13.53 -7.41 -1.91
N LEU A 63 -12.99 -7.84 -0.76
CA LEU A 63 -13.35 -9.10 -0.09
C LEU A 63 -14.80 -9.09 0.42
N ALA A 64 -15.27 -7.97 0.96
CA ALA A 64 -16.64 -7.78 1.40
C ALA A 64 -17.67 -7.72 0.25
N GLY A 65 -17.20 -7.74 -1.01
CA GLY A 65 -18.07 -7.65 -2.18
C GLY A 65 -18.68 -6.26 -2.38
N ALA A 66 -17.99 -5.21 -1.93
CA ALA A 66 -18.39 -3.82 -2.15
C ALA A 66 -18.44 -3.48 -3.65
N LYS A 67 -19.07 -2.36 -3.98
CA LYS A 67 -19.18 -1.89 -5.37
C LYS A 67 -17.79 -1.66 -5.98
N PRO A 68 -17.58 -2.04 -7.25
CA PRO A 68 -16.30 -1.88 -7.96
C PRO A 68 -15.76 -0.44 -7.93
N THR A 69 -16.67 0.55 -7.99
CA THR A 69 -16.35 1.98 -7.89
C THR A 69 -15.68 2.34 -6.58
N VAL A 70 -16.08 1.72 -5.46
CA VAL A 70 -15.51 2.02 -4.13
C VAL A 70 -14.07 1.52 -4.06
N VAL A 71 -13.81 0.29 -4.52
CA VAL A 71 -12.46 -0.29 -4.54
C VAL A 71 -11.52 0.54 -5.42
N ARG A 72 -12.00 0.98 -6.59
CA ARG A 72 -11.22 1.86 -7.48
C ARG A 72 -10.91 3.21 -6.84
N MET A 73 -11.89 3.85 -6.19
CA MET A 73 -11.66 5.13 -5.52
C MET A 73 -10.65 5.00 -4.39
N LEU A 74 -10.73 3.93 -3.58
CA LEU A 74 -9.73 3.69 -2.53
C LEU A 74 -8.33 3.45 -3.12
N LEU A 75 -8.23 2.72 -4.24
CA LEU A 75 -6.96 2.51 -4.93
C LEU A 75 -6.38 3.79 -5.53
N ILE A 76 -7.22 4.66 -6.09
CA ILE A 76 -6.79 5.98 -6.58
C ILE A 76 -6.26 6.81 -5.42
N VAL A 77 -6.97 6.86 -4.29
CA VAL A 77 -6.51 7.57 -3.09
C VAL A 77 -5.19 6.98 -2.58
N ALA A 78 -5.08 5.66 -2.49
CA ALA A 78 -3.83 4.99 -2.11
C ALA A 78 -2.68 5.35 -3.06
N GLY A 79 -2.93 5.29 -4.38
CA GLY A 79 -1.96 5.66 -5.41
C GLY A 79 -1.54 7.12 -5.34
N LEU A 80 -2.47 8.04 -5.06
CA LEU A 80 -2.17 9.46 -4.85
C LEU A 80 -1.31 9.68 -3.60
N ILE A 81 -1.57 8.96 -2.50
CA ILE A 81 -0.74 9.04 -1.29
C ILE A 81 0.69 8.60 -1.58
N PHE A 82 0.88 7.53 -2.37
CA PHE A 82 2.21 7.12 -2.80
C PHE A 82 2.85 8.11 -3.78
N ALA A 83 2.09 8.68 -4.70
CA ALA A 83 2.58 9.62 -5.71
C ALA A 83 2.95 11.00 -5.13
N ILE A 84 2.27 11.47 -4.08
CA ILE A 84 2.63 12.71 -3.39
C ILE A 84 4.06 12.64 -2.83
N ASN A 85 4.53 11.44 -2.51
CA ASN A 85 5.88 11.23 -1.98
C ASN A 85 6.99 11.18 -3.03
N VAL A 86 6.67 11.37 -4.32
CA VAL A 86 7.65 11.49 -5.41
C VAL A 86 8.22 12.91 -5.52
N TYR A 87 7.65 13.90 -4.83
CA TYR A 87 8.06 15.31 -4.82
C TYR A 87 8.62 15.74 -3.47
#